data_AF-A0A7J6SLI8-F1
#
_entry.id   AF-A0A7J6SLI8-F1
#
_cell.length_a   1.000
_cell.length_b   1.000
_cell.length_c   1.000
_cell.angle_alpha   90.00
_cell.angle_beta   90.00
_cell.angle_gamma   90.00
#
_symmetry.space_group_name_H-M   'P 1'
#
loop_
_entity.id
_entity.type
_entity.pdbx_description
1 polymer ?
#
loop_
_entity_poly.entity_id
_entity_poly.type
_entity_poly.pdbx_seq_one_letter_code
_entity_poly.pdbx_strand_id
1 'polypeptide(L)'
;MPTESTKVDAKSDSAELGPGSGTGSAIPRPDKEVVYQGVKIGTIRASDGCVEVTDIGAALNRLTEHFGVDDLEGLLGCLDDNDPLRELRDEFLFPQSLCGDAGDNNKVIYFLGNSLGLMPRRVKELVNRELTKWADLAIEGHFRGDLPWMPMDRYMLKAMSAIVGAASIDEVALMNSVTVNLHLLLVRFYRPNGKRFKIMCEGGCFPSDHYA
;
A
#
# COMPACT_ATOMS: atom_id res chain seq x y z
N MET A 1 -48.46 -42.55 5.27
CA MET A 1 -47.09 -43.07 5.44
C MET A 1 -46.16 -41.87 5.52
N PRO A 2 -45.35 -41.75 6.58
CA PRO A 2 -44.40 -40.66 6.75
C PRO A 2 -43.08 -41.00 6.05
N THR A 3 -42.38 -40.00 5.52
CA THR A 3 -40.95 -40.10 5.20
C THR A 3 -40.25 -38.87 5.77
N GLU A 4 -39.18 -39.16 6.48
CA GLU A 4 -38.56 -38.41 7.55
C GLU A 4 -37.90 -37.09 7.11
N SER A 5 -38.12 -36.05 7.91
CA SER A 5 -37.25 -34.89 7.97
C SER A 5 -36.06 -35.23 8.86
N THR A 6 -34.87 -35.36 8.28
CA THR A 6 -33.63 -35.52 9.03
C THR A 6 -33.30 -34.20 9.73
N LYS A 7 -33.63 -34.12 11.02
CA LYS A 7 -33.05 -33.12 11.93
C LYS A 7 -31.60 -33.52 12.17
N VAL A 8 -30.67 -32.62 11.82
CA VAL A 8 -29.28 -32.74 12.27
C VAL A 8 -29.18 -31.95 13.58
N ASP A 9 -29.09 -32.68 14.68
CA ASP A 9 -28.80 -32.13 16.00
C ASP A 9 -27.35 -31.61 16.02
N ALA A 10 -27.17 -30.29 15.98
CA ALA A 10 -25.91 -29.66 16.30
C ALA A 10 -25.72 -29.70 17.83
N LYS A 11 -25.11 -30.78 18.33
CA LYS A 11 -24.57 -30.80 19.68
C LYS A 11 -23.50 -29.73 19.80
N SER A 12 -23.75 -28.75 20.66
CA SER A 12 -22.74 -27.80 21.13
C SER A 12 -21.80 -28.52 22.09
N ASP A 13 -20.66 -28.99 21.60
CA ASP A 13 -19.53 -29.30 22.47
C ASP A 13 -18.83 -27.98 22.81
N SER A 14 -19.26 -27.38 23.91
CA SER A 14 -18.52 -26.34 24.63
C SER A 14 -17.28 -26.98 25.25
N ALA A 15 -16.21 -27.08 24.47
CA ALA A 15 -14.88 -27.33 25.01
C ALA A 15 -14.37 -26.05 25.66
N GLU A 16 -14.28 -26.05 26.98
CA GLU A 16 -13.58 -25.03 27.76
C GLU A 16 -12.13 -24.92 27.27
N LEU A 17 -11.80 -23.81 26.61
CA LEU A 17 -10.42 -23.45 26.31
C LEU A 17 -9.78 -22.93 27.60
N GLY A 18 -9.12 -23.83 28.33
CA GLY A 18 -8.17 -23.45 29.38
C GLY A 18 -7.05 -22.58 28.81
N PRO A 19 -6.31 -21.83 29.66
CA PRO A 19 -5.27 -20.92 29.19
C PRO A 19 -4.10 -21.73 28.64
N GLY A 20 -4.07 -21.92 27.32
CA GLY A 20 -2.94 -22.48 26.63
C GLY A 20 -1.75 -21.55 26.78
N SER A 21 -0.79 -21.93 27.61
CA SER A 21 0.57 -21.39 27.63
C SER A 21 1.30 -21.81 26.36
N GLY A 22 0.88 -21.25 25.23
CA GLY A 22 1.58 -21.39 23.96
C GLY A 22 2.69 -20.36 23.89
N THR A 23 3.90 -20.71 24.34
CA THR A 23 5.11 -20.05 23.84
C THR A 23 5.28 -20.47 22.39
N GLY A 24 4.50 -19.86 21.50
CA GLY A 24 4.76 -19.92 20.06
C GLY A 24 6.05 -19.18 19.81
N SER A 25 7.18 -19.88 19.93
CA SER A 25 8.44 -19.41 19.35
C SER A 25 8.16 -19.30 17.86
N ALA A 26 7.97 -18.07 17.38
CA ALA A 26 7.87 -17.80 15.96
C ALA A 26 9.13 -18.38 15.32
N ILE A 27 8.96 -19.40 14.48
CA ILE A 27 10.06 -19.96 13.68
C ILE A 27 10.69 -18.75 12.98
N PRO A 28 11.99 -18.44 13.21
CA PRO A 28 12.64 -17.34 12.53
C PRO A 28 12.50 -17.57 11.04
N ARG A 29 11.86 -16.63 10.33
CA ARG A 29 11.90 -16.70 8.86
C ARG A 29 13.37 -16.53 8.47
N PRO A 30 13.88 -17.26 7.47
CA PRO A 30 15.23 -17.01 6.98
C PRO A 30 15.25 -15.67 6.24
N ASP A 31 16.42 -15.02 6.25
CA ASP A 31 16.68 -13.88 5.39
C ASP A 31 16.49 -14.26 3.92
N LYS A 32 16.02 -13.31 3.11
CA LYS A 32 15.78 -13.53 1.68
C LYS A 32 16.70 -12.64 0.87
N GLU A 33 17.40 -13.22 -0.11
CA GLU A 33 18.19 -12.42 -1.03
C GLU A 33 17.29 -11.63 -1.99
N VAL A 34 17.64 -10.37 -2.22
CA VAL A 34 17.05 -9.55 -3.28
C VAL A 34 17.94 -9.67 -4.50
N VAL A 35 17.38 -10.21 -5.57
CA VAL A 35 18.11 -10.52 -6.79
C VAL A 35 17.45 -9.78 -7.95
N TYR A 36 18.25 -9.05 -8.72
CA TYR A 36 17.85 -8.40 -9.95
C TYR A 36 18.58 -9.06 -11.12
N GLN A 37 17.83 -9.70 -12.02
CA GLN A 37 18.36 -10.43 -13.18
C GLN A 37 19.51 -11.41 -12.84
N GLY A 38 19.42 -12.10 -11.69
CA GLY A 38 20.46 -13.04 -11.23
C GLY A 38 21.59 -12.40 -10.42
N VAL A 39 21.63 -11.06 -10.32
CA VAL A 39 22.60 -10.33 -9.50
C VAL A 39 22.01 -10.05 -8.11
N LYS A 40 22.71 -10.47 -7.06
CA LYS A 40 22.35 -10.11 -5.68
C LYS A 40 22.57 -8.61 -5.45
N ILE A 41 21.50 -7.89 -5.16
CA ILE A 41 21.52 -6.44 -4.89
C ILE A 41 21.25 -6.08 -3.43
N GLY A 42 20.69 -6.99 -2.64
CA GLY A 42 20.42 -6.75 -1.22
C GLY A 42 19.95 -8.00 -0.51
N THR A 43 19.60 -7.84 0.77
CA THR A 43 19.02 -8.91 1.60
C THR A 43 17.84 -8.35 2.39
N ILE A 44 16.69 -9.01 2.33
CA ILE A 44 15.56 -8.75 3.22
C ILE A 44 15.80 -9.51 4.51
N ARG A 45 15.95 -8.78 5.61
CA ARG A 45 16.07 -9.40 6.93
C ARG A 45 14.71 -9.86 7.42
N ALA A 46 14.67 -11.05 8.01
CA ALA A 46 13.43 -11.60 8.53
C ALA A 46 12.86 -10.86 9.75
N SER A 47 13.71 -10.13 10.47
CA SER A 47 13.36 -9.44 11.72
C SER A 47 12.51 -8.18 11.50
N ASP A 48 12.74 -7.46 10.40
CA ASP A 48 12.09 -6.18 10.11
C ASP A 48 11.45 -6.12 8.72
N GLY A 49 11.71 -7.11 7.85
CA GLY A 49 11.18 -7.13 6.49
C GLY A 49 11.76 -6.03 5.59
N CYS A 50 12.80 -5.34 6.04
CA CYS A 50 13.44 -4.26 5.31
C CYS A 50 14.49 -4.84 4.35
N VAL A 51 14.56 -4.27 3.14
CA VAL A 51 15.68 -4.52 2.24
C VAL A 51 16.88 -3.77 2.79
N GLU A 52 17.87 -4.51 3.26
CA GLU A 52 19.17 -3.98 3.58
C GLU A 52 20.10 -4.15 2.38
N VAL A 53 20.58 -3.03 1.86
CA VAL A 53 21.70 -2.98 0.93
C VAL A 53 22.92 -2.61 1.75
N THR A 54 23.68 -3.60 2.19
CA THR A 54 24.84 -3.42 3.08
C THR A 54 25.97 -2.62 2.45
N ASP A 55 26.13 -2.70 1.13
CA ASP A 55 27.10 -1.91 0.36
C ASP A 55 26.53 -1.59 -1.03
N ILE A 56 26.04 -0.35 -1.18
CA ILE A 56 25.47 0.13 -2.44
C ILE A 56 26.53 0.18 -3.54
N GLY A 57 27.79 0.49 -3.20
CA GLY A 57 28.89 0.53 -4.15
C GLY A 57 29.20 -0.86 -4.69
N ALA A 58 29.29 -1.87 -3.81
CA ALA A 58 29.47 -3.25 -4.24
C ALA A 58 28.27 -3.77 -5.07
N ALA A 59 27.04 -3.36 -4.75
CA ALA A 59 25.87 -3.70 -5.55
C ALA A 59 25.93 -3.08 -6.95
N LEU A 60 26.29 -1.79 -7.05
CA LEU A 60 26.48 -1.10 -8.32
C LEU A 60 27.61 -1.74 -9.14
N ASN A 61 28.76 -2.05 -8.53
CA ASN A 61 29.87 -2.72 -9.21
C ASN A 61 29.45 -4.07 -9.81
N ARG A 62 28.70 -4.89 -9.07
CA ARG A 62 28.17 -6.17 -9.61
C ARG A 62 27.21 -5.95 -10.79
N LEU A 63 26.42 -4.89 -10.76
CA LEU A 63 25.51 -4.55 -11.87
C LEU A 63 26.28 -4.02 -13.08
N THR A 64 27.27 -3.16 -12.87
CA THR A 64 28.20 -2.66 -13.88
C THR A 64 28.91 -3.82 -14.59
N GLU A 65 29.44 -4.79 -13.83
CA GLU A 65 30.04 -6.02 -14.35
C GLU A 65 29.02 -6.89 -15.11
N HIS A 66 27.80 -7.03 -14.60
CA HIS A 66 26.74 -7.83 -15.22
C HIS A 66 26.30 -7.28 -16.59
N PHE A 67 26.14 -5.95 -16.69
CA PHE A 67 25.76 -5.28 -17.94
C PHE A 67 26.94 -5.01 -18.87
N GLY A 68 28.18 -5.21 -18.40
CA GLY A 68 29.39 -4.97 -19.19
C GLY A 68 29.59 -3.50 -19.57
N VAL A 69 29.25 -2.59 -18.66
CA VAL A 69 29.41 -1.14 -18.83
C VAL A 69 30.57 -0.64 -17.95
N ASP A 70 31.21 0.45 -18.34
CA ASP A 70 32.42 0.94 -17.64
C ASP A 70 32.15 2.15 -16.72
N ASP A 71 30.96 2.75 -16.82
CA ASP A 71 30.57 3.94 -16.06
C ASP A 71 29.13 3.88 -15.52
N LEU A 72 28.81 4.85 -14.66
CA LEU A 72 27.49 4.94 -14.03
C LEU A 72 26.41 5.38 -15.03
N GLU A 73 26.74 6.17 -16.04
CA GLU A 73 25.76 6.65 -17.01
C GLU A 73 25.25 5.51 -17.90
N GLY A 74 26.15 4.66 -18.39
CA GLY A 74 25.81 3.42 -19.09
C GLY A 74 25.01 2.48 -18.20
N LEU A 75 25.37 2.35 -16.93
CA LEU A 75 24.60 1.53 -15.98
C LEU A 75 23.16 2.07 -15.81
N LEU A 76 22.98 3.37 -15.63
CA LEU A 76 21.65 3.99 -15.49
C LEU A 76 20.80 3.75 -16.73
N GLY A 77 21.38 3.90 -17.94
CA GLY A 77 20.70 3.57 -19.19
C GLY A 77 20.25 2.10 -19.24
N CYS A 78 21.13 1.16 -18.87
CA CYS A 78 20.77 -0.26 -18.80
C CYS A 78 19.66 -0.52 -17.78
N LEU A 79 19.69 0.11 -16.61
CA LEU A 79 18.65 -0.05 -15.58
C LEU A 79 17.30 0.51 -16.03
N ASP A 80 17.28 1.67 -16.69
CA ASP A 80 16.06 2.24 -17.28
C ASP A 80 15.50 1.36 -18.40
N ASP A 81 16.35 0.83 -19.27
CA ASP A 81 15.94 -0.03 -20.39
C ASP A 81 15.44 -1.40 -19.95
N ASN A 82 15.92 -1.89 -18.81
CA ASN A 82 15.54 -3.17 -18.23
C ASN A 82 14.56 -3.06 -17.05
N ASP A 83 13.98 -1.88 -16.80
CA ASP A 83 12.94 -1.71 -15.78
C ASP A 83 11.60 -2.27 -16.31
N PRO A 84 11.07 -3.37 -15.74
CA PRO A 84 9.78 -3.92 -16.15
C PRO A 84 8.60 -2.98 -15.86
N LEU A 85 8.79 -1.93 -15.07
CA LEU A 85 7.77 -0.94 -14.71
C LEU A 85 7.90 0.37 -15.49
N ARG A 86 8.86 0.48 -16.41
CA ARG A 86 9.16 1.70 -17.17
C ARG A 86 7.92 2.35 -17.78
N GLU A 87 7.03 1.54 -18.37
CA GLU A 87 5.81 2.02 -19.03
C GLU A 87 4.84 2.73 -18.07
N LEU A 88 4.86 2.39 -16.77
CA LEU A 88 3.99 3.06 -15.79
C LEU A 88 4.28 4.55 -15.67
N ARG A 89 5.50 4.99 -16.02
CA ARG A 89 5.85 6.42 -16.05
C ARG A 89 4.93 7.23 -16.94
N ASP A 90 4.48 6.66 -18.06
CA ASP A 90 3.66 7.35 -19.06
C ASP A 90 2.19 7.52 -18.62
N GLU A 91 1.78 6.80 -17.58
CA GLU A 91 0.47 6.95 -16.94
C GLU A 91 0.39 8.18 -16.02
N PHE A 92 1.49 8.93 -15.82
CA PHE A 92 1.53 10.13 -14.97
C PHE A 92 1.80 11.42 -15.74
N LEU A 93 1.23 12.52 -15.24
CA LEU A 93 1.42 13.85 -15.80
C LEU A 93 2.52 14.60 -15.04
N PHE A 94 3.62 14.87 -15.73
CA PHE A 94 4.75 15.63 -15.20
C PHE A 94 4.54 17.15 -15.43
N PRO A 95 4.77 18.00 -14.41
CA PRO A 95 4.55 19.43 -14.49
C PRO A 95 5.60 20.11 -15.37
N GLN A 96 5.23 20.41 -16.62
CA GLN A 96 6.10 21.05 -17.61
C GLN A 96 6.53 22.46 -17.19
N SER A 97 5.71 23.18 -16.43
CA SER A 97 6.03 24.52 -15.93
C SER A 97 7.16 24.55 -14.89
N LEU A 98 7.54 23.39 -14.35
CA LEU A 98 8.65 23.25 -13.41
C LEU A 98 9.95 22.78 -14.08
N CYS A 99 9.91 22.55 -15.39
CA CYS A 99 11.12 22.29 -16.17
C CYS A 99 11.89 23.61 -16.27
N GLY A 100 13.09 23.66 -15.68
CA GLY A 100 13.98 24.83 -15.81
C GLY A 100 14.66 24.89 -17.18
N ASP A 101 15.58 25.84 -17.37
CA ASP A 101 16.34 26.05 -18.62
C ASP A 101 17.38 24.95 -18.93
N ALA A 102 17.29 23.79 -18.26
CA ALA A 102 18.25 22.71 -18.41
C ALA A 102 18.12 22.05 -19.78
N GLY A 103 19.19 22.17 -20.57
CA GLY A 103 19.37 21.51 -21.85
C GLY A 103 19.22 19.99 -21.77
N ASP A 104 18.70 19.47 -22.89
CA ASP A 104 18.22 18.13 -23.19
C ASP A 104 16.97 17.62 -22.44
N ASN A 105 15.89 17.56 -23.21
CA ASN A 105 14.61 16.90 -22.99
C ASN A 105 13.54 17.56 -22.10
N ASN A 106 13.77 18.73 -21.49
CA ASN A 106 12.71 19.54 -20.87
C ASN A 106 11.83 18.75 -19.87
N LYS A 107 12.41 17.80 -19.12
CA LYS A 107 11.71 16.90 -18.18
C LYS A 107 12.05 17.27 -16.75
N VAL A 108 11.04 17.42 -15.89
CA VAL A 108 11.24 17.69 -14.46
C VAL A 108 11.70 16.42 -13.72
N ILE A 109 12.68 16.56 -12.83
CA ILE A 109 13.06 15.52 -11.86
C ILE A 109 12.23 15.74 -10.59
N TYR A 110 11.21 14.91 -10.38
CA TYR A 110 10.24 15.09 -9.30
C TYR A 110 10.44 14.07 -8.17
N PHE A 111 11.19 14.46 -7.13
CA PHE A 111 11.45 13.65 -5.94
C PHE A 111 10.58 14.02 -4.72
N LEU A 112 9.37 14.56 -4.95
CA LEU A 112 8.44 14.99 -3.90
C LEU A 112 7.14 14.16 -3.87
N GLY A 113 7.12 13.00 -4.53
CA GLY A 113 5.96 12.10 -4.61
C GLY A 113 5.48 11.57 -3.26
N ASN A 114 6.34 11.55 -2.24
CA ASN A 114 6.03 11.17 -0.87
C ASN A 114 5.16 12.20 -0.13
N SER A 115 5.13 13.45 -0.60
CA SER A 115 4.25 14.49 -0.06
C SER A 115 3.01 14.65 -0.92
N LEU A 116 3.19 14.76 -2.23
CA LEU A 116 2.10 14.84 -3.19
C LEU A 116 2.46 14.05 -4.45
N GLY A 117 1.72 12.96 -4.72
CA GLY A 117 1.92 12.17 -5.92
C GLY A 117 1.61 12.96 -7.20
N LEU A 118 2.31 12.63 -8.29
CA LEU A 118 1.95 13.13 -9.62
C LEU A 118 0.53 12.66 -9.97
N MET A 119 -0.21 13.50 -10.70
CA MET A 119 -1.56 13.15 -11.13
C MET A 119 -1.51 12.04 -12.19
N PRO A 120 -2.18 10.89 -11.99
CA PRO A 120 -2.38 9.93 -13.07
C PRO A 120 -3.19 10.53 -14.21
N ARG A 121 -2.82 10.25 -15.45
CA ARG A 121 -3.38 10.84 -16.68
C ARG A 121 -4.90 10.64 -16.79
N ARG A 122 -5.40 9.48 -16.33
CA ARG A 122 -6.82 9.11 -16.41
C ARG A 122 -7.71 9.83 -15.40
N VAL A 123 -7.15 10.47 -14.36
CA VAL A 123 -7.94 11.09 -13.29
C VAL A 123 -8.94 12.12 -13.84
N LYS A 124 -8.49 12.99 -14.76
CA LYS A 124 -9.35 14.03 -15.35
C LYS A 124 -10.57 13.44 -16.04
N GLU A 125 -10.37 12.38 -16.82
CA GLU A 125 -11.44 11.69 -17.53
C GLU A 125 -12.43 11.03 -16.56
N LEU A 126 -11.91 10.28 -15.58
CA LEU A 126 -12.72 9.57 -14.60
C LEU A 126 -13.57 10.52 -13.74
N VAL A 127 -12.99 11.63 -13.27
CA VAL A 127 -13.73 12.65 -12.52
C VAL A 127 -14.80 13.30 -13.38
N ASN A 128 -14.48 13.67 -14.62
CA ASN A 128 -15.46 14.28 -15.52
C ASN A 128 -16.62 13.32 -15.85
N ARG A 129 -16.35 12.01 -15.94
CA ARG A 129 -17.40 11.00 -16.10
C ARG A 129 -18.37 10.99 -14.93
N GLU A 130 -17.88 11.09 -13.70
CA GLU A 130 -18.73 11.16 -12.51
C GLU A 130 -19.51 12.48 -12.42
N LEU A 131 -18.91 13.61 -12.82
CA LEU A 131 -19.60 14.90 -12.92
C LEU A 131 -20.72 14.88 -13.98
N THR A 132 -20.45 14.25 -15.13
CA THR A 132 -21.46 14.08 -16.19
C THR A 132 -22.60 13.19 -15.70
N LYS A 133 -22.29 12.06 -15.05
CA LYS A 133 -23.30 11.19 -14.44
C LYS A 133 -24.15 11.94 -13.42
N TRP A 134 -23.55 12.83 -12.62
CA TRP A 134 -24.30 13.66 -11.69
C TRP A 134 -25.28 14.60 -12.41
N ALA A 135 -24.84 15.27 -13.48
CA ALA A 135 -25.69 16.13 -14.29
C ALA A 135 -26.88 15.36 -14.90
N ASP A 136 -26.64 14.13 -15.35
CA ASP A 136 -27.65 13.33 -16.07
C ASP A 136 -28.63 12.60 -15.13
N LEU A 137 -28.14 12.07 -14.00
CA LEU A 137 -28.89 11.15 -13.14
C LEU A 137 -29.29 11.76 -11.79
N ALA A 138 -28.65 12.85 -11.36
CA ALA A 138 -28.84 13.42 -10.02
C ALA A 138 -28.81 12.33 -8.92
N ILE A 139 -29.87 12.21 -8.13
CA ILE A 139 -29.99 11.24 -7.04
C ILE A 139 -29.91 9.78 -7.53
N GLU A 140 -30.36 9.49 -8.75
CA GLU A 140 -30.32 8.13 -9.31
C GLU A 140 -28.88 7.63 -9.52
N GLY A 141 -27.89 8.53 -9.55
CA GLY A 141 -26.46 8.19 -9.60
C GLY A 141 -25.97 7.38 -8.39
N HIS A 142 -26.71 7.40 -7.27
CA HIS A 142 -26.43 6.51 -6.14
C HIS A 142 -26.57 5.03 -6.50
N PHE A 143 -27.47 4.71 -7.44
CA PHE A 143 -27.90 3.34 -7.73
C PHE A 143 -27.61 2.90 -9.17
N ARG A 144 -27.40 3.84 -10.10
CA ARG A 144 -27.25 3.59 -11.54
C ARG A 144 -25.89 4.06 -12.10
N GLY A 145 -25.61 3.63 -13.34
CA GLY A 145 -24.37 3.89 -14.07
C GLY A 145 -23.32 2.82 -13.83
N ASP A 146 -22.14 2.98 -14.44
CA ASP A 146 -21.05 1.99 -14.36
C ASP A 146 -20.45 1.86 -12.95
N LEU A 147 -20.46 2.97 -12.19
CA LEU A 147 -19.98 3.03 -10.80
C LEU A 147 -21.03 3.69 -9.88
N PRO A 148 -22.09 2.98 -9.47
CA PRO A 148 -23.06 3.50 -8.51
C PRO A 148 -22.37 4.04 -7.26
N TRP A 149 -22.79 5.21 -6.75
CA TRP A 149 -22.08 5.87 -5.65
C TRP A 149 -22.26 5.19 -4.30
N MET A 150 -23.37 4.48 -4.06
CA MET A 150 -23.67 3.91 -2.75
C MET A 150 -22.63 2.88 -2.26
N PRO A 151 -22.11 1.96 -3.10
CA PRO A 151 -21.02 1.05 -2.72
C PRO A 151 -19.62 1.55 -3.12
N MET A 152 -19.43 2.86 -3.37
CA MET A 152 -18.19 3.38 -3.97
C MET A 152 -16.93 3.03 -3.17
N ASP A 153 -17.04 3.06 -1.85
CA ASP A 153 -15.99 2.71 -0.88
C ASP A 153 -15.50 1.26 -1.02
N ARG A 154 -16.31 0.36 -1.61
CA ARG A 154 -16.01 -1.07 -1.72
C ARG A 154 -15.18 -1.45 -2.95
N TYR A 155 -15.25 -0.68 -4.03
CA TYR A 155 -14.66 -1.08 -5.33
C TYR A 155 -13.13 -1.26 -5.26
N MET A 156 -12.45 -0.54 -4.37
CA MET A 156 -11.00 -0.57 -4.26
C MET A 156 -10.48 -1.45 -3.12
N LEU A 157 -11.35 -2.02 -2.27
CA LEU A 157 -10.93 -2.73 -1.07
C LEU A 157 -10.06 -3.95 -1.37
N LYS A 158 -10.32 -4.68 -2.47
CA LYS A 158 -9.48 -5.81 -2.88
C LYS A 158 -8.05 -5.40 -3.25
N ALA A 159 -7.89 -4.29 -3.96
CA ALA A 159 -6.56 -3.78 -4.31
C ALA A 159 -5.86 -3.24 -3.06
N MET A 160 -6.60 -2.55 -2.20
CA MET A 160 -6.05 -1.96 -0.98
C MET A 160 -5.67 -2.99 0.07
N SER A 161 -6.45 -4.06 0.22
CA SER A 161 -6.10 -5.18 1.11
C SER A 161 -4.79 -5.84 0.69
N ALA A 162 -4.54 -5.99 -0.62
CA ALA A 162 -3.27 -6.51 -1.12
C ALA A 162 -2.10 -5.56 -0.84
N ILE A 163 -2.30 -4.24 -0.99
CA ILE A 163 -1.25 -3.23 -0.75
C ILE A 163 -0.88 -3.15 0.73
N VAL A 164 -1.85 -3.18 1.65
CA VAL A 164 -1.59 -3.10 3.10
C VAL A 164 -1.31 -4.46 3.75
N GLY A 165 -1.46 -5.56 2.99
CA GLY A 165 -1.25 -6.92 3.48
C GLY A 165 -2.33 -7.42 4.45
N ALA A 166 -3.56 -6.91 4.33
CA ALA A 166 -4.69 -7.38 5.13
C ALA A 166 -5.12 -8.81 4.75
N ALA A 167 -5.58 -9.60 5.72
CA ALA A 167 -5.98 -10.99 5.49
C ALA A 167 -7.31 -11.08 4.73
N SER A 168 -8.18 -10.08 4.90
CA SER A 168 -9.44 -9.97 4.18
C SER A 168 -9.78 -8.52 3.82
N ILE A 169 -10.69 -8.33 2.85
CA ILE A 169 -11.19 -6.99 2.50
C ILE A 169 -11.99 -6.34 3.63
N ASP A 170 -12.53 -7.14 4.57
CA ASP A 170 -13.35 -6.66 5.68
C ASP A 170 -12.51 -5.99 6.79
N GLU A 171 -11.19 -6.10 6.72
CA GLU A 171 -10.24 -5.41 7.62
C GLU A 171 -9.83 -4.03 7.10
N VAL A 172 -10.29 -3.63 5.90
CA VAL A 172 -9.90 -2.38 5.24
C VAL A 172 -11.14 -1.51 4.98
N ALA A 173 -11.02 -0.22 5.27
CA ALA A 173 -12.03 0.78 4.95
C ALA A 173 -11.37 1.99 4.28
N LEU A 174 -12.00 2.51 3.21
CA LEU A 174 -11.59 3.73 2.52
C LEU A 174 -12.57 4.84 2.86
N MET A 175 -12.19 5.72 3.79
CA MET A 175 -13.08 6.76 4.30
C MET A 175 -12.30 7.97 4.84
N ASN A 176 -12.95 9.13 4.89
CA ASN A 176 -12.49 10.36 5.54
C ASN A 176 -11.04 10.76 5.19
N SER A 177 -10.33 11.36 6.16
CA SER A 177 -8.91 11.67 6.13
C SER A 177 -8.15 10.86 7.18
N VAL A 178 -6.82 10.84 7.09
CA VAL A 178 -5.93 10.11 8.01
C VAL A 178 -6.19 10.46 9.49
N THR A 179 -6.16 11.75 9.85
CA THR A 179 -6.35 12.21 11.24
C THR A 179 -7.76 11.91 11.76
N VAL A 180 -8.80 12.03 10.93
CA VAL A 180 -10.17 11.67 11.34
C VAL A 180 -10.25 10.18 11.65
N ASN A 181 -9.69 9.33 10.80
CA ASN A 181 -9.70 7.89 11.02
C ASN A 181 -8.90 7.49 12.26
N LEU A 182 -7.79 8.18 12.56
CA LEU A 182 -7.04 7.97 13.80
C LEU A 182 -7.90 8.24 15.04
N HIS A 183 -8.63 9.36 15.08
CA HIS A 183 -9.56 9.63 16.18
C HIS A 183 -10.66 8.57 16.31
N LEU A 184 -11.24 8.10 15.19
CA LEU A 184 -12.25 7.04 15.22
C LEU A 184 -11.70 5.74 15.83
N LEU A 185 -10.46 5.39 15.49
CA LEU A 185 -9.75 4.25 16.09
C LEU A 185 -9.50 4.47 17.59
N LEU A 186 -9.03 5.66 18.00
CA LEU A 186 -8.80 5.99 19.41
C LEU A 186 -10.09 5.92 20.23
N VAL A 187 -11.21 6.49 19.75
CA VAL A 187 -12.52 6.41 20.41
C VAL A 187 -12.95 4.95 20.64
N ARG A 188 -12.61 4.05 19.70
CA ARG A 188 -12.94 2.63 19.85
C ARG A 188 -12.00 1.91 20.81
N PHE A 189 -10.69 2.01 20.58
CA PHE A 189 -9.67 1.15 21.17
C PHE A 189 -9.00 1.73 22.42
N TYR A 190 -8.90 3.05 22.54
CA TYR A 190 -8.31 3.67 23.72
C TYR A 190 -9.33 3.73 24.86
N ARG A 191 -9.23 2.75 25.76
CA ARG A 191 -10.11 2.57 26.93
C ARG A 191 -9.28 2.67 28.21
N PRO A 192 -8.89 3.87 28.64
CA PRO A 192 -8.04 4.03 29.81
C PRO A 192 -8.72 3.45 31.05
N ASN A 193 -8.00 2.63 31.81
CA ASN A 193 -8.51 2.01 33.03
C ASN A 193 -7.41 1.87 34.10
N GLY A 194 -7.63 2.49 35.25
CA GLY A 194 -6.71 2.46 36.38
C GLY A 194 -5.30 2.90 35.98
N LYS A 195 -4.35 1.95 36.02
CA LYS A 195 -2.93 2.20 35.70
C LYS A 195 -2.60 2.15 34.19
N ARG A 196 -3.53 1.70 33.33
CA ARG A 196 -3.33 1.61 31.88
C ARG A 196 -4.04 2.78 31.18
N PHE A 197 -3.37 3.91 31.08
CA PHE A 197 -3.90 5.15 30.51
C PHE A 197 -2.89 5.91 29.63
N LYS A 198 -1.73 5.33 29.35
CA LYS A 198 -0.71 6.00 28.53
C LYS A 198 -0.81 5.52 27.09
N ILE A 199 -0.68 6.45 26.15
CA ILE A 199 -0.44 6.16 24.73
C ILE A 199 1.07 6.33 24.49
N MET A 200 1.67 5.37 23.80
CA MET A 200 3.08 5.42 23.41
C MET A 200 3.16 5.88 21.96
N CYS A 201 4.04 6.85 21.70
CA CYS A 201 4.36 7.36 20.37
C CYS A 201 5.86 7.64 20.28
N GLU A 202 6.37 7.75 19.07
CA GLU A 202 7.73 8.16 18.78
C GLU A 202 8.00 9.63 19.16
N GLY A 203 9.26 9.95 19.43
CA GLY A 203 9.67 11.33 19.66
C GLY A 203 9.62 12.12 18.36
N GLY A 204 8.88 13.24 18.34
CA GLY A 204 8.74 14.08 17.15
C GLY A 204 7.79 13.50 16.09
N CYS A 205 6.73 12.81 16.53
CA CYS A 205 5.66 12.36 15.64
C CYS A 205 5.09 13.51 14.80
N PHE A 206 4.48 13.15 13.66
CA PHE A 206 3.92 14.14 12.75
C PHE A 206 2.87 15.01 13.50
N PRO A 207 2.81 16.34 13.27
CA PRO A 207 2.03 17.23 14.13
C PRO A 207 0.55 16.84 14.26
N SER A 208 -0.10 16.37 13.19
CA SER A 208 -1.51 15.95 13.29
C SER A 208 -1.72 14.76 14.21
N ASP A 209 -0.77 13.84 14.26
CA ASP A 209 -0.79 12.64 15.08
C ASP A 209 -0.50 13.00 16.54
N HIS A 210 0.33 14.03 16.77
CA HIS A 210 0.58 14.57 18.10
C HIS A 210 -0.66 15.24 18.72
N TYR A 211 -1.45 15.94 17.91
CA TYR A 211 -2.65 16.65 18.37
C TYR A 211 -3.91 15.77 18.42
N ALA A 212 -3.87 14.57 17.83
CA ALA A 212 -4.98 13.63 17.82
C ALA A 212 -5.18 12.91 19.17
#